data_AF-A0ABD6BUF3-F1
#
_entry.id   AF-A0ABD6BUF3-F1
#
_cell.length_a   1.000
_cell.length_b   1.000
_cell.length_c   1.000
_cell.angle_alpha   90.00
_cell.angle_beta   90.00
_cell.angle_gamma   90.00
#
_symmetry.space_group_name_H-M   'P 1'
#
loop_
_entity.id
_entity.type
_entity.pdbx_description
1 polymer ?
#
loop_
_entity_poly.entity_id
_entity_poly.type
_entity_poly.pdbx_seq_one_letter_code
_entity_poly.pdbx_strand_id
1 'polypeptide(L)'
;MERPSLGPVDRESYWGWVASALFLLLPVDLFTTLLCAAVVGPDAESNPWMAWLLAQPPSLLVAVHVAVGVAAVAGFAAYEAVSRRSERFGAVMLRAARLYLVLLTTAGFLIFLNNLGVLLFRRSFLPALG
;
A
#
# COMPACT_ATOMS: atom_id res chain seq x y z
N MET A 1 -38.06 -3.37 1.86
CA MET A 1 -36.65 -3.01 1.58
C MET A 1 -35.77 -3.76 2.56
N GLU A 2 -35.28 -4.94 2.17
CA GLU A 2 -34.22 -5.62 2.91
C GLU A 2 -32.97 -4.74 2.87
N ARG A 3 -32.41 -4.41 4.04
CA ARG A 3 -31.07 -3.83 4.11
C ARG A 3 -30.12 -4.87 3.51
N PRO A 4 -29.22 -4.51 2.57
CA PRO A 4 -28.22 -5.45 2.09
C PRO A 4 -27.47 -6.00 3.31
N SER A 5 -27.64 -7.30 3.57
CA SER A 5 -26.82 -7.97 4.57
C SER A 5 -25.40 -7.90 4.02
N LEU A 6 -24.58 -7.07 4.65
CA LEU A 6 -23.14 -7.14 4.43
C LEU A 6 -22.76 -8.53 4.91
N GLY A 7 -22.70 -9.48 3.96
CA GLY A 7 -22.42 -10.88 4.23
C GLY A 7 -21.18 -11.02 5.11
N PRO A 8 -21.06 -12.14 5.85
CA PRO A 8 -19.87 -12.41 6.66
C PRO A 8 -18.66 -12.11 5.80
N VAL A 9 -17.78 -11.24 6.31
CA VAL A 9 -16.52 -10.92 5.64
C VAL A 9 -15.79 -12.24 5.52
N ASP A 10 -15.78 -12.82 4.32
CA ASP A 10 -15.03 -14.04 4.12
C ASP A 10 -13.56 -13.72 4.40
N ARG A 11 -12.95 -14.52 5.25
CA ARG A 11 -11.57 -14.32 5.70
C ARG A 11 -10.61 -14.38 4.52
N GLU A 12 -10.94 -15.22 3.53
CA GLU A 12 -10.24 -15.31 2.26
C GLU A 12 -10.34 -13.99 1.48
N SER A 13 -11.52 -13.34 1.49
CA SER A 13 -11.69 -12.03 0.88
C SER A 13 -10.83 -10.96 1.59
N TYR A 14 -10.78 -10.95 2.92
CA TYR A 14 -9.95 -10.00 3.68
C TYR A 14 -8.45 -10.11 3.34
N TRP A 15 -7.89 -11.32 3.42
CA TRP A 15 -6.48 -11.53 3.08
C TRP A 15 -6.20 -11.35 1.57
N GLY A 16 -7.19 -11.56 0.71
CA GLY A 16 -7.14 -11.18 -0.70
C GLY A 16 -6.99 -9.66 -0.90
N TRP A 17 -7.71 -8.83 -0.12
CA TRP A 17 -7.54 -7.37 -0.13
C TRP A 17 -6.18 -6.94 0.43
N VAL A 18 -5.71 -7.58 1.51
CA VAL A 18 -4.35 -7.33 2.05
C VAL A 18 -3.29 -7.64 0.98
N ALA A 19 -3.37 -8.81 0.34
CA ALA A 19 -2.44 -9.20 -0.71
C ALA A 19 -2.48 -8.23 -1.89
N SER A 20 -3.67 -7.81 -2.31
CA SER A 20 -3.86 -6.83 -3.40
C SER A 20 -3.26 -5.47 -3.06
N ALA A 21 -3.49 -4.97 -1.84
CA ALA A 21 -2.91 -3.71 -1.37
C ALA A 21 -1.38 -3.78 -1.31
N LEU A 22 -0.83 -4.86 -0.75
CA LEU A 22 0.63 -5.06 -0.64
C LEU A 22 1.29 -5.24 -2.01
N PHE A 23 0.65 -5.96 -2.92
CA PHE A 23 1.15 -6.10 -4.30
C PHE A 23 1.18 -4.75 -5.02
N LEU A 24 0.16 -3.92 -4.83
CA LEU A 24 0.12 -2.59 -5.45
C LEU A 24 1.16 -1.65 -4.85
N LEU A 25 1.28 -1.63 -3.52
CA LEU A 25 2.12 -0.66 -2.80
C LEU A 25 3.59 -1.07 -2.66
N LEU A 26 3.96 -2.32 -2.91
CA LEU A 26 5.35 -2.77 -2.80
C LEU A 26 5.96 -3.03 -4.18
N PRO A 27 5.70 -4.14 -4.88
CA PRO A 27 6.37 -4.41 -6.14
C PRO A 27 5.92 -3.48 -7.27
N VAL A 28 4.62 -3.20 -7.42
CA VAL A 28 4.14 -2.33 -8.51
C VAL A 28 4.62 -0.90 -8.30
N ASP A 29 4.41 -0.34 -7.10
CA ASP A 29 4.90 0.98 -6.76
C ASP A 29 6.42 1.09 -6.98
N LEU A 30 7.21 0.20 -6.37
CA LEU A 30 8.67 0.23 -6.51
C LEU A 30 9.13 0.18 -7.97
N PHE A 31 8.54 -0.71 -8.76
CA PHE A 31 8.89 -0.84 -10.18
C PHE A 31 8.58 0.44 -10.94
N THR A 32 7.40 1.04 -10.72
CA THR A 32 7.03 2.29 -11.38
C THR A 32 7.87 3.47 -10.92
N THR A 33 8.27 3.52 -9.64
CA THR A 33 9.18 4.53 -9.08
C THR A 33 10.57 4.43 -9.70
N LEU A 34 11.12 3.21 -9.84
CA LEU A 34 12.42 3.01 -10.51
C LEU A 34 12.37 3.44 -11.99
N LEU A 35 11.27 3.13 -12.69
CA LEU A 35 11.09 3.60 -14.06
C LEU A 35 10.98 5.11 -14.14
N CYS A 36 10.25 5.76 -13.21
CA CYS A 36 10.18 7.21 -13.14
C CYS A 36 11.57 7.81 -12.90
N ALA A 37 12.34 7.28 -11.96
CA ALA A 37 13.71 7.74 -11.69
C ALA A 37 14.64 7.59 -12.90
N ALA A 38 14.49 6.51 -13.69
CA ALA A 38 15.25 6.33 -14.93
C ALA A 38 14.86 7.36 -16.02
N VAL A 39 13.64 7.91 -15.94
CA VAL A 39 13.02 8.78 -16.92
C VAL A 39 13.29 10.25 -16.58
N VAL A 40 13.01 10.68 -15.35
CA VAL A 40 13.13 12.08 -14.89
C VAL A 40 14.31 12.34 -13.95
N GLY A 41 15.07 11.30 -13.57
CA GLY A 41 16.15 11.37 -12.59
C GLY A 41 15.67 11.12 -11.15
N PRO A 42 16.55 10.64 -10.24
CA PRO A 42 16.20 10.35 -8.85
C PRO A 42 15.91 11.62 -8.03
N ASP A 43 16.46 12.77 -8.43
CA ASP A 43 16.26 14.06 -7.74
C ASP A 43 14.83 14.62 -7.90
N ALA A 44 14.03 14.03 -8.80
CA ALA A 44 12.62 14.38 -8.98
C ALA A 44 11.70 13.73 -7.93
N GLU A 45 12.23 12.81 -7.10
CA GLU A 45 11.46 12.15 -6.05
C GLU A 45 11.18 13.13 -4.89
N SER A 46 9.89 13.33 -4.59
CA SER A 46 9.45 14.25 -3.53
C SER A 46 9.46 13.61 -2.15
N ASN A 47 9.37 12.28 -2.06
CA ASN A 47 9.43 11.58 -0.78
C ASN A 47 10.90 11.46 -0.34
N PRO A 48 11.34 12.15 0.74
CA PRO A 48 12.74 12.17 1.15
C PRO A 48 13.28 10.78 1.51
N TRP A 49 12.43 9.88 2.02
CA TRP A 49 12.83 8.51 2.34
C TRP A 49 13.07 7.68 1.09
N MET A 50 12.22 7.84 0.08
CA MET A 50 12.38 7.13 -1.19
C MET A 50 13.55 7.71 -1.99
N ALA A 51 13.73 9.03 -2.01
CA ALA A 51 14.88 9.69 -2.61
C ALA A 51 16.21 9.17 -2.00
N TRP A 52 16.26 9.04 -0.67
CA TRP A 52 17.40 8.42 0.00
C TRP A 52 17.60 6.95 -0.40
N LEU A 53 16.53 6.15 -0.47
CA LEU A 53 16.58 4.74 -0.89
C LEU A 53 17.06 4.58 -2.34
N LEU A 54 16.66 5.48 -3.24
CA LEU A 54 17.09 5.46 -4.65
C LEU A 54 18.60 5.70 -4.79
N ALA A 55 19.24 6.37 -3.83
CA ALA A 55 20.68 6.56 -3.78
C ALA A 55 21.45 5.34 -3.21
N GLN A 56 20.75 4.32 -2.70
CA GLN A 56 21.34 3.12 -2.12
C GLN A 56 21.55 2.01 -3.17
N PRO A 57 22.42 1.02 -2.89
CA PRO A 57 22.52 -0.16 -3.75
C PRO A 57 21.17 -0.89 -3.88
N PRO A 58 20.84 -1.49 -5.04
CA PRO A 58 19.56 -2.15 -5.29
C PRO A 58 19.18 -3.21 -4.25
N SER A 59 20.17 -3.90 -3.68
CA SER A 59 19.96 -4.91 -2.64
C SER A 59 19.37 -4.32 -1.35
N LEU A 60 19.82 -3.15 -0.92
CA LEU A 60 19.30 -2.48 0.28
C LEU A 60 17.86 -1.99 0.04
N LEU A 61 17.61 -1.42 -1.14
CA LEU A 61 16.28 -0.99 -1.55
C LEU A 61 15.29 -2.18 -1.53
N VAL A 62 15.66 -3.33 -2.11
CA VAL A 62 14.82 -4.53 -2.09
C VAL A 62 14.62 -5.04 -0.66
N ALA A 63 15.70 -5.09 0.15
CA ALA A 63 15.63 -5.55 1.53
C ALA A 63 14.66 -4.71 2.37
N VAL A 64 14.67 -3.37 2.20
CA VAL A 64 13.75 -2.47 2.88
C VAL A 64 12.30 -2.73 2.48
N HIS A 65 12.01 -2.90 1.18
CA HIS A 65 10.65 -3.19 0.71
C HIS A 65 10.15 -4.55 1.21
N VAL A 66 11.02 -5.57 1.24
CA VAL A 66 10.69 -6.88 1.82
C VAL A 66 10.41 -6.75 3.32
N ALA A 67 11.25 -6.00 4.06
CA ALA A 67 11.06 -5.77 5.49
C ALA A 67 9.73 -5.05 5.78
N VAL A 68 9.37 -4.04 4.99
CA VAL A 68 8.08 -3.35 5.08
C VAL A 68 6.92 -4.31 4.82
N GLY A 69 7.02 -5.16 3.78
CA GLY A 69 6.01 -6.16 3.48
C GLY A 69 5.80 -7.17 4.62
N VAL A 70 6.90 -7.70 5.17
CA VAL A 70 6.85 -8.62 6.31
C VAL A 70 6.23 -7.94 7.53
N ALA A 71 6.64 -6.71 7.84
CA ALA A 71 6.10 -5.93 8.96
C ALA A 71 4.59 -5.67 8.78
N ALA A 72 4.14 -5.33 7.57
CA ALA A 72 2.72 -5.13 7.28
C ALA A 72 1.90 -6.42 7.46
N VAL A 73 2.37 -7.55 6.91
CA VAL A 73 1.71 -8.86 7.07
C VAL A 73 1.63 -9.25 8.55
N ALA A 74 2.73 -9.12 9.29
CA ALA A 74 2.77 -9.41 10.72
C ALA A 74 1.81 -8.51 11.51
N GLY A 75 1.75 -7.22 11.19
CA GLY A 75 0.84 -6.25 11.79
C GLY A 75 -0.63 -6.60 11.55
N PHE A 76 -1.01 -6.94 10.31
CA PHE A 76 -2.37 -7.37 9.99
C PHE A 76 -2.73 -8.70 10.66
N ALA A 77 -1.80 -9.65 10.74
CA ALA A 77 -2.01 -10.90 11.46
C ALA A 77 -2.22 -10.69 12.96
N ALA A 78 -1.41 -9.83 13.59
CA ALA A 78 -1.57 -9.47 14.99
C ALA A 78 -2.89 -8.75 15.24
N TYR A 79 -3.24 -7.79 14.37
CA TYR A 79 -4.53 -7.08 14.44
C TYR A 79 -5.70 -8.05 14.36
N GLU A 80 -5.68 -8.98 13.41
CA GLU A 80 -6.71 -10.00 13.27
C GLU A 80 -6.80 -10.88 14.52
N ALA A 81 -5.67 -11.34 15.05
CA ALA A 81 -5.62 -12.17 16.26
C ALA A 81 -6.22 -11.44 17.48
N VAL A 82 -5.91 -10.16 17.67
CA VAL A 82 -6.49 -9.34 18.74
C VAL A 82 -7.98 -9.13 18.53
N SER A 83 -8.41 -8.83 17.30
CA SER A 83 -9.83 -8.59 16.99
C SER A 83 -10.71 -9.80 17.32
N ARG A 84 -10.19 -11.02 17.14
CA ARG A 84 -10.91 -12.27 17.44
C ARG A 84 -11.10 -12.54 18.92
N ARG A 85 -10.17 -12.06 19.76
CA ARG A 85 -10.25 -12.25 21.21
C ARG A 85 -11.20 -11.26 21.88
N SER A 86 -11.62 -10.22 21.17
CA SER A 86 -12.48 -9.18 21.73
C SER A 86 -13.95 -9.41 21.35
N GLU A 87 -14.73 -9.97 22.27
CA GLU A 87 -16.19 -10.11 22.10
C GLU A 87 -16.90 -8.76 21.94
N ARG A 88 -16.36 -7.72 22.60
CA ARG A 88 -16.98 -6.38 22.65
C ARG A 88 -16.68 -5.52 21.42
N PHE A 89 -15.48 -5.64 20.82
CA PHE A 89 -15.02 -4.73 19.77
C PHE A 89 -14.62 -5.40 18.45
N GLY A 90 -14.57 -6.75 18.39
CA GLY A 90 -14.07 -7.47 17.22
C GLY A 90 -14.77 -7.08 15.92
N ALA A 91 -16.10 -6.91 15.93
CA ALA A 91 -16.86 -6.51 14.75
C ALA A 91 -16.55 -5.07 14.28
N VAL A 92 -16.32 -4.14 15.20
CA VAL A 92 -15.96 -2.74 14.88
C VAL A 92 -14.53 -2.69 14.32
N MET A 93 -13.60 -3.40 14.95
CA MET A 93 -12.22 -3.55 14.46
C MET A 93 -12.19 -4.12 13.04
N LEU A 94 -12.92 -5.20 12.78
CA LEU A 94 -12.96 -5.81 11.45
C LEU A 94 -13.49 -4.83 10.37
N ARG A 95 -14.52 -4.04 10.69
CA ARG A 95 -15.04 -3.00 9.78
C ARG A 95 -14.01 -1.89 9.55
N ALA A 96 -13.32 -1.45 10.60
CA ALA A 96 -12.28 -0.45 10.50
C ALA A 96 -11.11 -0.94 9.62
N ALA A 97 -10.67 -2.19 9.81
CA ALA A 97 -9.63 -2.81 8.98
C ALA A 97 -10.04 -2.94 7.52
N ARG A 98 -11.30 -3.30 7.24
CA ARG A 98 -11.83 -3.31 5.88
C ARG A 98 -11.81 -1.92 5.25
N LEU A 99 -12.31 -0.91 5.95
CA LEU A 99 -12.29 0.47 5.46
C LEU A 99 -10.85 0.92 5.20
N TYR A 100 -9.95 0.64 6.14
CA TYR A 100 -8.54 0.93 6.00
C TYR A 100 -7.93 0.26 4.76
N LEU A 101 -8.23 -1.02 4.50
CA LEU A 101 -7.76 -1.71 3.30
C LEU A 101 -8.29 -1.10 2.01
N VAL A 102 -9.58 -0.75 1.95
CA VAL A 102 -10.14 -0.07 0.77
C VAL A 102 -9.43 1.26 0.52
N LEU A 103 -9.22 2.05 1.58
CA LEU A 103 -8.48 3.31 1.49
C LEU A 103 -7.03 3.09 1.07
N LEU A 104 -6.36 2.09 1.63
CA LEU A 104 -4.97 1.75 1.32
C LEU A 104 -4.81 1.31 -0.13
N THR A 105 -5.69 0.44 -0.63
CA THR A 105 -5.72 0.03 -2.04
C THR A 105 -6.02 1.22 -2.94
N THR A 106 -6.98 2.07 -2.59
CA THR A 106 -7.31 3.28 -3.35
C THR A 106 -6.11 4.22 -3.43
N ALA A 107 -5.42 4.46 -2.31
CA ALA A 107 -4.21 5.26 -2.26
C ALA A 107 -3.10 4.65 -3.15
N GLY A 108 -2.90 3.33 -3.09
CA GLY A 108 -1.96 2.64 -3.98
C GLY A 108 -2.29 2.84 -5.46
N PHE A 109 -3.57 2.83 -5.83
CA PHE A 109 -3.97 3.11 -7.21
C PHE A 109 -3.70 4.56 -7.61
N LEU A 110 -3.92 5.52 -6.71
CA LEU A 110 -3.62 6.93 -6.97
C LEU A 110 -2.11 7.15 -7.15
N ILE A 111 -1.27 6.52 -6.33
CA ILE A 111 0.18 6.57 -6.47
C ILE A 111 0.61 5.93 -7.80
N PHE A 112 0.07 4.75 -8.12
CA PHE A 112 0.31 4.09 -9.41
C PHE A 112 -0.06 4.98 -10.61
N LEU A 113 -1.25 5.61 -10.58
CA LEU A 113 -1.69 6.53 -11.62
C LEU A 113 -0.80 7.77 -11.70
N ASN A 114 -0.31 8.27 -10.57
CA ASN A 114 0.65 9.35 -10.53
C ASN A 114 1.95 8.96 -11.23
N ASN A 115 2.51 7.79 -10.91
CA ASN A 115 3.74 7.30 -11.53
C ASN A 115 3.54 7.05 -13.03
N LEU A 116 2.38 6.53 -13.45
CA LEU A 116 2.03 6.41 -14.86
C LEU A 116 1.96 7.78 -15.55
N GLY A 117 1.45 8.80 -14.87
CA GLY A 117 1.46 10.18 -15.33
C GLY A 117 2.87 10.71 -15.59
N VAL A 118 3.80 10.44 -14.67
CA VAL A 118 5.21 10.80 -14.84
C VAL A 118 5.84 10.03 -16.02
N LEU A 119 5.56 8.73 -16.15
CA LEU A 119 6.11 7.92 -17.24
C LEU A 119 5.63 8.37 -18.62
N LEU A 120 4.33 8.63 -18.77
CA LEU A 120 3.72 8.96 -20.06
C LEU A 120 3.84 10.45 -20.42
N PHE A 121 3.71 11.34 -19.43
CA PHE A 121 3.58 12.78 -19.65
C PHE A 121 4.69 13.61 -18.99
N ARG A 122 5.64 12.97 -18.28
CA ARG A 122 6.69 13.64 -17.51
C ARG A 122 6.15 14.62 -16.47
N ARG A 123 4.94 14.38 -15.95
CA ARG A 123 4.24 15.27 -15.01
C ARG A 123 3.62 14.49 -13.87
N SER A 124 3.83 14.98 -12.64
CA SER A 124 3.12 14.52 -11.44
C SER A 124 1.73 15.15 -11.35
N PHE A 125 0.75 14.37 -10.91
CA PHE A 125 -0.59 14.85 -10.54
C PHE A 125 -0.72 15.14 -9.04
N LEU A 126 0.21 14.62 -8.23
CA LEU A 126 0.27 14.85 -6.80
C LEU A 126 1.13 16.09 -6.47
N PRO A 127 0.74 16.86 -5.44
CA PRO A 127 1.56 17.96 -4.95
C PRO A 127 2.86 17.44 -4.34
N ALA A 128 3.93 18.24 -4.40
CA ALA A 128 5.18 17.92 -3.71
C ALA A 128 4.95 17.90 -2.20
N LEU A 129 5.42 16.86 -1.53
CA LEU A 129 5.49 16.80 -0.07
C LEU A 129 6.73 17.62 0.35
N GLY A 130 6.50 18.85 0.80
CA GLY A 130 7.53 19.76 1.32
C GLY A 130 7.85 19.55 2.80
#